data_AF-A0AA36JKF1-F1
#
_entry.id   AF-A0AA36JKF1-F1
#
_cell.length_a   1.000
_cell.length_b   1.000
_cell.length_c   1.000
_cell.angle_alpha   90.00
_cell.angle_beta   90.00
_cell.angle_gamma   90.00
#
_symmetry.space_group_name_H-M   'P 1'
#
loop_
_entity.id
_entity.type
_entity.pdbx_description
1 polymer ?
#
loop_
_entity_poly.entity_id
_entity_poly.type
_entity_poly.pdbx_seq_one_letter_code
_entity_poly.pdbx_strand_id
1 'polypeptide(L)'
;MPCLNTKAVPRPATCDFGLSPCTELRGEGGVFNGYRPYAAEATFLAKLLSGPDEVIVEDPHEASYFLVPFLSSLWCFLSAPTCWVRCASQRPLNSILPLLTYFNASTAHRHLFIGSDSVGDLSQDLQMQVLTLHYGPSPCGPGSGPLITPPPLADDLPVPGRWEFSSKDLFIFTADGIGRRPFRREVVEELAKWQHAMPHLFVVATRDGGSKSPVCSTCHSAPSGPEWAHQIRRAVFCPVLPGDNTFRMRLFHAVLAGCLPVVILFPGGSWYRNQGPPVEWSLPFPGRVDWRGFSVELPFDPSKEALGVWAKRLVPTLLQLDAKEIHRRQALLAEAAPLLRFDFQGHRPDAFTALLDELSERPLEPARLDCFDPRERFDTERCLSGAESVAREEVEIYGVVACCPKWGQEPAEGNRWNSSCNLGVEGVCASFVPSEEEAPAFDGGRRYDPARRHNLRKHLEAMFRDRRSFDEVLLEDQVCM
;
A
#
# COMPACT_ATOMS: atom_id res chain seq x y z
N MET A 1 10.82 -54.34 6.61
CA MET A 1 11.37 -52.98 6.77
C MET A 1 10.42 -52.01 6.06
N PRO A 2 9.65 -51.19 6.79
CA PRO A 2 8.83 -50.16 6.15
C PRO A 2 9.71 -48.95 5.83
N CYS A 3 9.65 -48.49 4.57
CA CYS A 3 10.25 -47.23 4.16
C CYS A 3 9.54 -46.10 4.92
N LEU A 4 10.21 -45.54 5.91
CA LEU A 4 9.82 -44.27 6.53
C LEU A 4 9.85 -43.20 5.44
N ASN A 5 8.67 -42.92 4.90
CA ASN A 5 8.45 -41.78 4.03
C ASN A 5 8.47 -40.54 4.93
N THR A 6 9.67 -40.04 5.22
CA THR A 6 9.87 -38.76 5.89
C THR A 6 9.35 -37.68 4.95
N LYS A 7 8.05 -37.37 5.04
CA LYS A 7 7.53 -36.10 4.54
C LYS A 7 8.39 -35.02 5.21
N ALA A 8 9.27 -34.41 4.42
CA ALA A 8 10.08 -33.30 4.88
C ALA A 8 9.12 -32.28 5.51
N VAL A 9 9.34 -31.98 6.79
CA VAL A 9 8.62 -30.90 7.47
C VAL A 9 8.83 -29.65 6.62
N PRO A 10 7.75 -28.98 6.16
CA PRO A 10 7.87 -27.76 5.38
C PRO A 10 8.74 -26.79 6.18
N ARG A 11 9.87 -26.34 5.60
CA ARG A 11 10.62 -25.26 6.23
C ARG A 11 9.72 -24.02 6.22
N PRO A 12 9.44 -23.38 7.36
CA PRO A 12 8.69 -22.13 7.36
C PRO A 12 9.42 -21.12 6.47
N ALA A 13 8.65 -20.33 5.71
CA ALA A 13 9.21 -19.32 4.83
C ALA A 13 10.17 -18.40 5.62
N THR A 14 11.45 -18.40 5.25
CA THR A 14 12.53 -17.69 5.98
C THR A 14 12.62 -16.21 5.59
N CYS A 15 11.48 -15.59 5.32
CA CYS A 15 11.45 -14.33 4.59
C CYS A 15 11.50 -13.10 5.50
N ASP A 16 11.83 -13.30 6.78
CA ASP A 16 12.21 -12.32 7.82
C ASP A 16 11.56 -10.93 7.64
N PHE A 17 10.24 -10.87 7.35
CA PHE A 17 9.49 -9.62 7.13
C PHE A 17 10.10 -8.66 6.09
N GLY A 18 10.83 -9.17 5.10
CA GLY A 18 11.50 -8.38 4.07
C GLY A 18 12.89 -7.87 4.44
N LEU A 19 13.44 -8.28 5.59
CA LEU A 19 14.80 -7.95 6.03
C LEU A 19 15.88 -8.70 5.25
N SER A 20 15.52 -9.79 4.58
CA SER A 20 16.42 -10.58 3.72
C SER A 20 15.73 -10.94 2.41
N PRO A 21 16.51 -11.23 1.33
CA PRO A 21 15.96 -11.82 0.12
C PRO A 21 15.15 -13.07 0.46
N CYS A 22 13.92 -13.14 -0.05
CA CYS A 22 12.99 -14.20 0.30
C CYS A 22 13.04 -15.32 -0.76
N THR A 23 13.64 -16.45 -0.40
CA THR A 23 13.61 -17.66 -1.22
C THR A 23 12.44 -18.56 -0.82
N GLU A 24 11.21 -18.15 -1.13
CA GLU A 24 10.05 -19.05 -1.05
C GLU A 24 10.15 -20.08 -2.20
N LEU A 25 10.81 -21.20 -1.93
CA LEU A 25 11.01 -22.27 -2.92
C LEU A 25 9.71 -23.01 -3.29
N ARG A 26 8.65 -22.85 -2.49
CA ARG A 26 7.34 -23.44 -2.76
C ARG A 26 6.24 -22.40 -2.63
N GLY A 27 5.58 -22.11 -3.74
CA GLY A 27 4.33 -21.35 -3.79
C GLY A 27 3.15 -22.16 -3.27
N GLU A 28 3.28 -22.81 -2.11
CA GLU A 28 2.24 -23.63 -1.46
C GLU A 28 1.04 -22.79 -0.94
N GLY A 29 0.76 -21.64 -1.57
CA GLY A 29 -0.26 -20.71 -1.08
C GLY A 29 0.07 -20.17 0.31
N GLY A 30 1.36 -20.14 0.68
CA GLY A 30 1.82 -19.65 1.96
C GLY A 30 1.39 -18.19 2.14
N VAL A 31 0.31 -17.97 2.89
CA VAL A 31 0.25 -17.15 4.09
C VAL A 31 1.22 -15.95 3.99
N PHE A 32 2.55 -16.15 4.13
CA PHE A 32 3.56 -15.09 4.05
C PHE A 32 3.54 -14.20 2.78
N ASN A 33 3.36 -14.76 1.58
CA ASN A 33 3.35 -13.98 0.33
C ASN A 33 2.18 -12.97 0.27
N GLY A 34 1.07 -13.29 0.94
CA GLY A 34 -0.03 -12.36 1.17
C GLY A 34 0.25 -11.31 2.24
N TYR A 35 1.26 -11.52 3.10
CA TYR A 35 1.54 -10.70 4.28
C TYR A 35 2.70 -9.74 4.14
N ARG A 36 3.59 -9.97 3.17
CA ARG A 36 4.71 -9.06 2.87
C ARG A 36 4.31 -7.59 2.76
N PRO A 37 3.18 -7.23 2.12
CA PRO A 37 2.77 -5.84 2.09
C PRO A 37 2.67 -5.24 3.51
N TYR A 38 2.24 -5.99 4.50
CA TYR A 38 2.03 -5.46 5.85
C TYR A 38 3.28 -5.46 6.74
N ALA A 39 4.44 -5.73 6.14
CA ALA A 39 5.72 -5.81 6.83
C ALA A 39 6.64 -4.61 6.56
N ALA A 40 6.21 -3.59 5.78
CA ALA A 40 7.08 -2.43 5.53
C ALA A 40 7.38 -1.69 6.84
N GLU A 41 6.49 -1.71 7.82
CA GLU A 41 6.73 -1.06 9.12
C GLU A 41 7.97 -1.64 9.81
N ALA A 42 8.11 -2.97 9.79
CA ALA A 42 9.27 -3.66 10.34
C ALA A 42 10.54 -3.39 9.53
N THR A 43 10.43 -3.37 8.21
CA THR A 43 11.55 -3.04 7.29
C THR A 43 12.06 -1.62 7.54
N PHE A 44 11.15 -0.64 7.61
CA PHE A 44 11.47 0.75 7.87
C PHE A 44 12.10 0.93 9.26
N LEU A 45 11.48 0.39 10.30
CA LEU A 45 11.99 0.48 11.67
C LEU A 45 13.38 -0.15 11.80
N ALA A 46 13.58 -1.35 11.24
CA ALA A 46 14.88 -2.02 11.29
C ALA A 46 15.98 -1.20 10.62
N LYS A 47 15.67 -0.56 9.49
CA LYS A 47 16.64 0.27 8.78
C LYS A 47 16.95 1.57 9.52
N LEU A 48 15.94 2.19 10.15
CA LEU A 48 16.16 3.36 11.01
C LEU A 48 17.03 3.01 12.23
N LEU A 49 16.77 1.88 12.88
CA LEU A 49 17.57 1.40 14.02
C LEU A 49 18.99 0.95 13.64
N SER A 50 19.22 0.68 12.35
CA SER A 50 20.55 0.38 11.80
C SER A 50 21.28 1.64 11.32
N GLY A 51 20.64 2.81 11.43
CA GLY A 51 21.28 4.10 11.14
C GLY A 51 22.43 4.39 12.10
N PRO A 52 23.31 5.33 11.75
CA PRO A 52 24.41 5.71 12.62
C PRO A 52 23.86 6.40 13.90
N ASP A 53 24.62 6.35 14.99
CA ASP A 53 24.15 6.77 16.33
C ASP A 53 23.67 8.24 16.34
N GLU A 54 24.18 9.09 15.44
CA GLU A 54 23.77 10.49 15.31
C GLU A 54 22.33 10.69 14.81
N VAL A 55 21.67 9.65 14.28
CA VAL A 55 20.27 9.71 13.85
C VAL A 55 19.31 9.63 15.03
N ILE A 56 19.69 8.96 16.12
CA ILE A 56 18.87 8.76 17.31
C ILE A 56 19.41 9.62 18.43
N VAL A 57 18.70 10.70 18.76
CA VAL A 57 19.10 11.63 19.83
C VAL A 57 18.44 11.26 21.16
N GLU A 58 19.17 11.48 22.26
CA GLU A 58 18.64 11.29 23.62
C GLU A 58 17.78 12.47 24.08
N ASP A 59 18.12 13.70 23.66
CA ASP A 59 17.36 14.91 24.00
C ASP A 59 16.14 15.06 23.06
N PRO A 60 14.90 15.00 23.58
CA PRO A 60 13.69 15.22 22.78
C PRO A 60 13.61 16.62 22.13
N HIS A 61 14.35 17.61 22.65
CA HIS A 61 14.40 18.95 22.07
C HIS A 61 15.26 19.01 20.82
N GLU A 62 16.24 18.11 20.67
CA GLU A 62 17.08 17.99 19.48
C GLU A 62 16.41 17.14 18.39
N ALA A 63 15.45 16.29 18.76
CA ALA A 63 14.79 15.37 17.84
C ALA A 63 14.01 16.15 16.77
N SER A 64 14.27 15.95 15.47
CA SER A 64 13.41 16.55 14.44
C SER A 64 12.02 15.90 14.44
N TYR A 65 11.99 14.57 14.59
CA TYR A 65 10.78 13.75 14.59
C TYR A 65 10.80 12.76 15.75
N PHE A 66 9.62 12.42 16.25
CA PHE A 66 9.39 11.34 17.20
C PHE A 66 8.83 10.14 16.45
N LEU A 67 9.55 9.02 16.42
CA LEU A 67 9.01 7.79 15.88
C LEU A 67 8.07 7.13 16.90
N VAL A 68 6.87 6.75 16.49
CA VAL A 68 5.98 5.92 17.29
C VAL A 68 6.13 4.47 16.80
N PRO A 69 6.87 3.60 17.52
CA PRO A 69 7.18 2.23 17.07
C PRO A 69 6.01 1.26 17.25
N PHE A 70 4.79 1.71 16.94
CA PHE A 70 3.60 0.88 16.91
C PHE A 70 3.37 0.42 15.48
N LEU A 71 3.72 -0.83 15.20
CA LEU A 71 3.59 -1.48 13.89
C LEU A 71 2.12 -1.91 13.70
N SER A 72 1.27 -0.97 13.29
CA SER A 72 -0.18 -1.16 13.33
C SER A 72 -0.67 -2.22 12.35
N SER A 73 -0.20 -2.19 11.11
CA SER A 73 -0.57 -3.16 10.08
C SER A 73 -0.06 -4.54 10.43
N LEU A 74 1.18 -4.64 10.95
CA LEU A 74 1.72 -5.92 11.42
C LEU A 74 0.95 -6.45 12.63
N TRP A 75 0.65 -5.60 13.62
CA TRP A 75 -0.14 -5.97 14.79
C TRP A 75 -1.53 -6.47 14.41
N CYS A 76 -2.22 -5.73 13.54
CA CYS A 76 -3.51 -6.09 12.97
C CYS A 76 -3.46 -7.50 12.38
N PHE A 77 -2.46 -7.72 11.51
CA PHE A 77 -2.28 -8.98 10.83
C PHE A 77 -2.04 -10.13 11.82
N LEU A 78 -1.10 -9.97 12.75
CA LEU A 78 -0.75 -11.00 13.74
C LEU A 78 -1.91 -11.31 14.70
N SER A 79 -2.76 -10.32 15.00
CA SER A 79 -3.89 -10.48 15.91
C SER A 79 -5.11 -11.13 15.27
N ALA A 80 -5.25 -11.06 13.94
CA ALA A 80 -6.42 -11.55 13.21
C ALA A 80 -6.08 -12.00 11.77
N PRO A 81 -5.27 -13.06 11.59
CA PRO A 81 -4.72 -13.45 10.29
C PRO A 81 -5.79 -13.83 9.24
N THR A 82 -7.01 -14.15 9.67
CA THR A 82 -8.14 -14.55 8.81
C THR A 82 -9.21 -13.46 8.65
N CYS A 83 -9.12 -12.33 9.36
CA CYS A 83 -10.20 -11.33 9.44
C CYS A 83 -9.68 -9.88 9.38
N TRP A 84 -9.09 -9.52 8.23
CA TRP A 84 -8.50 -8.20 7.95
C TRP A 84 -9.42 -7.01 8.30
N VAL A 85 -10.70 -7.15 7.96
CA VAL A 85 -11.73 -6.08 8.11
C VAL A 85 -11.92 -5.65 9.58
N ARG A 86 -11.55 -6.48 10.56
CA ARG A 86 -11.78 -6.17 11.98
C ARG A 86 -10.70 -5.29 12.61
N CYS A 87 -9.60 -5.00 11.93
CA CYS A 87 -8.53 -4.20 12.52
C CYS A 87 -8.90 -2.73 12.74
N ALA A 88 -9.73 -2.16 11.86
CA ALA A 88 -10.27 -0.81 12.05
C ALA A 88 -11.03 -0.64 13.38
N SER A 89 -11.56 -1.75 13.95
CA SER A 89 -12.28 -1.75 15.23
C SER A 89 -11.38 -1.88 16.46
N GLN A 90 -10.13 -2.30 16.28
CA GLN A 90 -9.18 -2.37 17.37
C GLN A 90 -8.66 -0.96 17.66
N ARG A 91 -8.80 -0.51 18.92
CA ARG A 91 -8.34 0.82 19.39
C ARG A 91 -7.08 0.77 20.28
N PRO A 92 -6.02 0.01 19.95
CA PRO A 92 -4.80 0.04 20.75
C PRO A 92 -4.17 1.43 20.70
N LEU A 93 -4.30 2.19 19.61
CA LEU A 93 -3.68 3.52 19.52
C LEU A 93 -4.23 4.50 20.56
N ASN A 94 -5.55 4.57 20.76
CA ASN A 94 -6.14 5.39 21.83
C ASN A 94 -5.60 5.05 23.23
N SER A 95 -5.13 3.82 23.45
CA SER A 95 -4.48 3.45 24.71
C SER A 95 -2.99 3.80 24.77
N ILE A 96 -2.35 4.02 23.61
CA ILE A 96 -0.93 4.35 23.46
C ILE A 96 -0.71 5.86 23.43
N LEU A 97 -1.56 6.65 22.77
CA LEU A 97 -1.39 8.11 22.64
C LEU A 97 -1.16 8.82 23.99
N PRO A 98 -1.94 8.52 25.07
CA PRO A 98 -1.71 9.14 26.37
C PRO A 98 -0.39 8.73 27.05
N LEU A 99 0.27 7.68 26.56
CA LEU A 99 1.56 7.20 27.06
C LEU A 99 2.75 7.85 26.33
N LEU A 100 2.52 8.55 25.22
CA LEU A 100 3.56 9.25 24.48
C LEU A 100 3.86 10.58 25.18
N THR A 101 4.92 10.60 26.01
CA THR A 101 5.29 11.73 26.87
C THR A 101 5.38 13.07 26.13
N TYR A 102 5.82 13.06 24.87
CA TYR A 102 6.03 14.25 24.06
C TYR A 102 4.91 14.51 23.05
N PHE A 103 3.85 13.70 23.01
CA PHE A 103 2.75 13.86 22.07
C PHE A 103 1.70 14.84 22.62
N ASN A 104 1.60 16.01 21.99
CA ASN A 104 0.61 17.02 22.30
C ASN A 104 0.28 17.86 21.06
N ALA A 105 -0.62 18.83 21.18
CA ALA A 105 -1.06 19.64 20.04
C ALA A 105 0.06 20.41 19.31
N SER A 106 1.14 20.81 20.01
CA SER A 106 2.25 21.55 19.40
C SER A 106 3.34 20.65 18.80
N THR A 107 3.32 19.35 19.07
CA THR A 107 4.32 18.39 18.60
C THR A 107 3.72 17.25 17.77
N ALA A 108 2.39 17.17 17.64
CA ALA A 108 1.70 16.09 16.92
C ALA A 108 2.17 15.95 15.46
N HIS A 109 2.50 17.06 14.79
CA HIS A 109 3.04 17.05 13.42
C HIS A 109 4.46 16.48 13.29
N ARG A 110 5.18 16.35 14.42
CA ARG A 110 6.51 15.73 14.50
C ARG A 110 6.45 14.24 14.86
N HIS A 111 5.29 13.68 15.15
CA HIS A 111 5.16 12.26 15.51
C HIS A 111 4.87 11.43 14.27
N LEU A 112 5.86 10.64 13.83
CA LEU A 112 5.73 9.73 12.71
C LEU A 112 5.14 8.41 13.20
N PHE A 113 3.87 8.18 12.85
CA PHE A 113 3.21 6.90 13.02
C PHE A 113 3.52 5.99 11.82
N ILE A 114 3.66 4.70 12.07
CA ILE A 114 4.01 3.74 11.02
C ILE A 114 2.79 2.86 10.71
N GLY A 115 2.29 2.99 9.48
CA GLY A 115 1.28 2.15 8.86
C GLY A 115 1.84 1.55 7.58
N SER A 116 1.64 0.27 7.31
CA SER A 116 1.91 -0.32 5.99
C SER A 116 0.65 -0.93 5.41
N ASP A 117 -0.40 -0.13 5.36
CA ASP A 117 -1.64 -0.45 4.68
C ASP A 117 -2.25 0.81 4.04
N SER A 118 -3.34 0.64 3.30
CA SER A 118 -4.16 1.76 2.83
C SER A 118 -4.63 2.63 3.99
N VAL A 119 -4.78 3.94 3.77
CA VAL A 119 -5.32 4.85 4.79
C VAL A 119 -6.64 4.32 5.36
N GLY A 120 -7.53 3.82 4.50
CA GLY A 120 -8.83 3.34 4.94
C GLY A 120 -8.82 2.07 5.77
N ASP A 121 -7.80 1.23 5.61
CA ASP A 121 -7.61 0.03 6.42
C ASP A 121 -6.91 0.33 7.76
N LEU A 122 -6.27 1.50 7.91
CA LEU A 122 -5.73 1.94 9.19
C LEU A 122 -6.85 2.26 10.19
N SER A 123 -6.58 2.12 11.48
CA SER A 123 -7.52 2.56 12.52
C SER A 123 -7.85 4.04 12.36
N GLN A 124 -9.08 4.45 12.68
CA GLN A 124 -9.49 5.87 12.59
C GLN A 124 -8.55 6.79 13.38
N ASP A 125 -8.03 6.31 14.51
CA ASP A 125 -7.06 7.04 15.32
C ASP A 125 -5.77 7.35 14.53
N LEU A 126 -5.29 6.41 13.70
CA LEU A 126 -4.13 6.61 12.81
C LEU A 126 -4.45 7.50 11.61
N GLN A 127 -5.65 7.37 11.05
CA GLN A 127 -6.11 8.21 9.92
C GLN A 127 -6.13 9.71 10.29
N MET A 128 -6.43 10.01 11.56
CA MET A 128 -6.44 11.38 12.08
C MET A 128 -5.03 11.93 12.38
N GLN A 129 -3.98 11.12 12.34
CA GLN A 129 -2.62 11.59 12.62
C GLN A 129 -2.05 12.36 11.42
N VAL A 130 -1.34 13.44 11.73
CA VAL A 130 -0.80 14.38 10.73
C VAL A 130 0.30 13.75 9.88
N LEU A 131 1.12 12.90 10.52
CA LEU A 131 2.30 12.30 9.92
C LEU A 131 2.26 10.78 10.12
N THR A 132 1.76 10.09 9.10
CA THR A 132 1.65 8.63 9.09
C THR A 132 2.32 8.08 7.84
N LEU A 133 3.21 7.10 8.00
CA LEU A 133 3.67 6.27 6.89
C LEU A 133 2.50 5.37 6.47
N HIS A 134 2.20 5.26 5.18
CA HIS A 134 1.12 4.39 4.69
C HIS A 134 1.31 3.99 3.23
N TYR A 135 0.40 3.16 2.74
CA TYR A 135 0.25 2.87 1.33
C TYR A 135 -0.87 3.68 0.69
N GLY A 136 -0.63 4.11 -0.54
CA GLY A 136 -1.67 4.67 -1.38
C GLY A 136 -1.89 6.14 -1.23
N PRO A 137 -3.08 6.63 -1.61
CA PRO A 137 -3.29 8.05 -1.75
C PRO A 137 -3.27 8.80 -0.45
N SER A 138 -2.44 9.85 -0.43
CA SER A 138 -2.50 10.89 0.57
C SER A 138 -3.73 11.76 0.29
N PRO A 139 -4.70 11.84 1.21
CA PRO A 139 -5.85 12.73 1.08
C PRO A 139 -5.45 14.21 1.11
N CYS A 140 -4.24 14.52 1.59
CA CYS A 140 -3.72 15.87 1.73
C CYS A 140 -3.09 16.41 0.45
N GLY A 141 -2.61 15.54 -0.43
CA GLY A 141 -1.77 15.89 -1.58
C GLY A 141 -0.27 15.74 -1.27
N PRO A 142 0.60 16.06 -2.24
CA PRO A 142 2.04 15.85 -2.14
C PRO A 142 2.66 16.84 -1.16
N GLY A 143 3.68 16.40 -0.43
CA GLY A 143 4.39 17.21 0.55
C GLY A 143 3.63 17.43 1.86
N SER A 144 2.30 17.58 1.84
CA SER A 144 1.49 17.74 3.05
C SER A 144 0.91 16.42 3.57
N GLY A 145 0.91 16.22 4.90
CA GLY A 145 0.16 15.13 5.53
C GLY A 145 0.88 13.78 5.53
N PRO A 146 0.18 12.66 5.37
CA PRO A 146 0.80 11.33 5.39
C PRO A 146 1.90 11.13 4.34
N LEU A 147 2.81 10.18 4.61
CA LEU A 147 3.91 9.76 3.73
C LEU A 147 3.56 8.45 3.06
N ILE A 148 3.68 8.41 1.74
CA ILE A 148 3.44 7.20 0.95
C ILE A 148 4.75 6.42 0.90
N THR A 149 4.73 5.14 1.30
CA THR A 149 5.89 4.24 1.20
C THR A 149 5.65 3.16 0.14
N PRO A 150 6.70 2.69 -0.58
CA PRO A 150 6.58 1.47 -1.38
C PRO A 150 6.45 0.24 -0.47
N PRO A 151 5.85 -0.86 -0.95
CA PRO A 151 5.83 -2.14 -0.24
C PRO A 151 7.25 -2.76 -0.17
N PRO A 152 7.54 -3.61 0.83
CA PRO A 152 8.84 -4.24 0.97
C PRO A 152 8.90 -5.40 -0.02
N LEU A 153 9.40 -5.13 -1.22
CA LEU A 153 9.59 -6.15 -2.24
C LEU A 153 10.86 -6.97 -1.93
N ALA A 154 10.65 -8.12 -1.28
CA ALA A 154 11.70 -9.08 -0.93
C ALA A 154 11.97 -10.13 -2.03
N ASP A 155 11.28 -10.04 -3.17
CA ASP A 155 11.51 -10.94 -4.29
C ASP A 155 12.91 -10.72 -4.88
N ASP A 156 13.54 -11.80 -5.38
CA ASP A 156 14.82 -11.79 -6.10
C ASP A 156 14.72 -11.12 -7.50
N LEU A 157 13.87 -10.10 -7.64
CA LEU A 157 13.93 -9.19 -8.77
C LEU A 157 15.20 -8.36 -8.60
N PRO A 158 16.26 -8.55 -9.40
CA PRO A 158 17.40 -7.64 -9.39
C PRO A 158 16.90 -6.25 -9.73
N VAL A 159 17.47 -5.23 -9.08
CA VAL A 159 17.19 -3.84 -9.46
C VAL A 159 17.67 -3.65 -10.90
N PRO A 160 16.80 -3.23 -11.84
CA PRO A 160 17.13 -3.25 -13.26
C PRO A 160 18.34 -2.36 -13.53
N GLY A 161 19.39 -2.95 -14.05
CA GLY A 161 20.56 -2.20 -14.54
C GLY A 161 20.27 -1.55 -15.90
N ARG A 162 21.06 -0.52 -16.27
CA ARG A 162 20.95 0.15 -17.58
C ARG A 162 21.07 -0.79 -18.78
N TRP A 163 21.69 -1.97 -18.61
CA TRP A 163 21.99 -2.93 -19.68
C TRP A 163 21.00 -4.10 -19.78
N GLU A 164 20.02 -4.21 -18.88
CA GLU A 164 19.07 -5.34 -18.86
C GLU A 164 17.93 -5.22 -19.88
N PHE A 165 17.81 -4.07 -20.55
CA PHE A 165 16.73 -3.83 -21.50
C PHE A 165 16.94 -4.53 -22.86
N SER A 166 18.19 -4.81 -23.24
CA SER A 166 18.49 -5.53 -24.48
C SER A 166 18.12 -7.02 -24.43
N SER A 167 17.90 -7.58 -23.24
CA SER A 167 17.43 -8.97 -23.07
C SER A 167 15.91 -9.12 -23.07
N LYS A 168 15.16 -8.03 -23.25
CA LYS A 168 13.70 -8.09 -23.30
C LYS A 168 13.24 -8.63 -24.64
N ASP A 169 12.71 -9.84 -24.63
CA ASP A 169 12.24 -10.57 -25.80
C ASP A 169 10.73 -10.86 -25.76
N LEU A 170 10.06 -10.49 -24.67
CA LEU A 170 8.62 -10.58 -24.52
C LEU A 170 8.00 -9.18 -24.69
N PHE A 171 6.97 -9.04 -25.51
CA PHE A 171 6.30 -7.76 -25.72
C PHE A 171 5.42 -7.39 -24.52
N ILE A 172 4.53 -8.30 -24.10
CA ILE A 172 3.64 -8.10 -22.95
C ILE A 172 3.69 -9.30 -22.01
N PHE A 173 3.78 -8.99 -20.71
CA PHE A 173 3.48 -9.92 -19.64
C PHE A 173 2.32 -9.41 -18.80
N THR A 174 1.33 -10.26 -18.55
CA THR A 174 0.29 -10.01 -17.54
C THR A 174 -0.04 -11.30 -16.78
N ALA A 175 -0.22 -11.18 -15.47
CA ALA A 175 -0.61 -12.28 -14.61
C ALA A 175 -1.58 -11.75 -13.55
N ASP A 176 -2.88 -11.88 -13.81
CA ASP A 176 -3.93 -11.23 -13.02
C ASP A 176 -4.89 -12.23 -12.37
N GLY A 177 -5.35 -11.90 -11.17
CA GLY A 177 -6.56 -12.49 -10.60
C GLY A 177 -7.76 -11.81 -11.24
N ILE A 178 -8.47 -12.55 -12.10
CA ILE A 178 -9.64 -12.05 -12.82
C ILE A 178 -10.84 -11.97 -11.86
N GLY A 179 -10.95 -12.94 -10.95
CA GLY A 179 -11.96 -12.99 -9.89
C GLY A 179 -13.35 -12.49 -10.31
N ARG A 180 -13.98 -11.71 -9.43
CA ARG A 180 -15.24 -10.99 -9.70
C ARG A 180 -15.02 -9.59 -10.27
N ARG A 181 -13.82 -9.27 -10.80
CA ARG A 181 -13.46 -7.91 -11.23
C ARG A 181 -13.62 -7.80 -12.75
N PRO A 182 -14.76 -7.26 -13.24
CA PRO A 182 -15.07 -7.24 -14.67
C PRO A 182 -13.99 -6.51 -15.48
N PHE A 183 -13.40 -5.44 -14.92
CA PHE A 183 -12.41 -4.64 -15.61
C PHE A 183 -11.19 -5.44 -16.10
N ARG A 184 -10.70 -6.37 -15.29
CA ARG A 184 -9.53 -7.18 -15.65
C ARG A 184 -9.84 -8.25 -16.65
N ARG A 185 -11.04 -8.79 -16.55
CA ARG A 185 -11.49 -9.89 -17.40
C ARG A 185 -11.41 -9.48 -18.86
N GLU A 186 -12.00 -8.33 -19.21
CA GLU A 186 -12.06 -7.87 -20.61
C GLU A 186 -10.66 -7.63 -21.19
N VAL A 187 -9.74 -7.08 -20.40
CA VAL A 187 -8.36 -6.84 -20.84
C VAL A 187 -7.58 -8.15 -20.98
N VAL A 188 -7.70 -9.05 -20.01
CA VAL A 188 -7.02 -10.36 -20.05
C VAL A 188 -7.55 -11.22 -21.19
N GLU A 189 -8.87 -11.21 -21.44
CA GLU A 189 -9.50 -11.86 -22.59
C GLU A 189 -8.96 -11.35 -23.92
N GLU A 190 -8.81 -10.03 -24.06
CA GLU A 190 -8.26 -9.44 -25.26
C GLU A 190 -6.78 -9.81 -25.44
N LEU A 191 -5.97 -9.70 -24.39
CA LEU A 191 -4.55 -10.10 -24.43
C LEU A 191 -4.38 -11.59 -24.72
N ALA A 192 -5.28 -12.45 -24.26
CA ALA A 192 -5.25 -13.89 -24.56
C ALA A 192 -5.41 -14.17 -26.07
N LYS A 193 -6.19 -13.35 -26.80
CA LYS A 193 -6.29 -13.45 -28.27
C LYS A 193 -4.96 -13.10 -28.93
N TRP A 194 -4.27 -12.07 -28.43
CA TRP A 194 -2.94 -11.68 -28.90
C TRP A 194 -1.89 -12.76 -28.62
N GLN A 195 -1.94 -13.41 -27.44
CA GLN A 195 -1.10 -14.56 -27.16
C GLN A 195 -1.39 -15.73 -28.09
N HIS A 196 -2.66 -16.01 -28.42
CA HIS A 196 -2.97 -17.07 -29.36
C HIS A 196 -2.38 -16.78 -30.76
N ALA A 197 -2.46 -15.53 -31.21
CA ALA A 197 -1.91 -15.10 -32.50
C ALA A 197 -0.37 -15.04 -32.51
N MET A 198 0.26 -14.64 -31.39
CA MET A 198 1.71 -14.41 -31.27
C MET A 198 2.26 -14.96 -29.93
N PRO A 199 2.30 -16.29 -29.75
CA PRO A 199 2.57 -16.91 -28.44
C PRO A 199 4.00 -16.68 -27.91
N HIS A 200 4.92 -16.25 -28.75
CA HIS A 200 6.31 -15.97 -28.37
C HIS A 200 6.51 -14.52 -27.86
N LEU A 201 5.54 -13.63 -28.12
CA LEU A 201 5.60 -12.22 -27.73
C LEU A 201 4.69 -11.87 -26.54
N PHE A 202 3.75 -12.73 -26.18
CA PHE A 202 2.77 -12.46 -25.13
C PHE A 202 2.69 -13.62 -24.16
N VAL A 203 2.72 -13.30 -22.87
CA VAL A 203 2.44 -14.24 -21.79
C VAL A 203 1.34 -13.65 -20.91
N VAL A 204 0.21 -14.33 -20.91
CA VAL A 204 -1.03 -13.99 -20.23
C VAL A 204 -1.37 -15.16 -19.32
N ALA A 205 -1.22 -14.93 -18.01
CA ALA A 205 -1.53 -15.90 -16.98
C ALA A 205 -2.69 -15.42 -16.12
N THR A 206 -3.44 -16.37 -15.55
CA THR A 206 -4.49 -16.08 -14.56
C THR A 206 -4.09 -16.65 -13.21
N ARG A 207 -4.30 -15.89 -12.13
CA ARG A 207 -3.98 -16.31 -10.76
C ARG A 207 -5.08 -17.11 -10.07
N ASP A 208 -6.26 -17.20 -10.67
CA ASP A 208 -7.40 -17.90 -10.10
C ASP A 208 -7.23 -19.43 -10.25
N GLY A 209 -6.42 -20.01 -9.36
CA GLY A 209 -6.20 -21.45 -9.29
C GLY A 209 -7.44 -22.16 -8.76
N GLY A 210 -8.21 -22.82 -9.64
CA GLY A 210 -9.15 -23.85 -9.21
C GLY A 210 -10.48 -23.92 -9.95
N SER A 211 -10.95 -22.83 -10.58
CA SER A 211 -12.08 -22.94 -11.49
C SER A 211 -11.57 -23.00 -12.92
N LYS A 212 -12.00 -24.00 -13.70
CA LYS A 212 -11.80 -23.99 -15.15
C LYS A 212 -12.53 -22.77 -15.68
N SER A 213 -11.83 -21.64 -15.76
CA SER A 213 -12.40 -20.43 -16.31
C SER A 213 -12.78 -20.75 -17.76
N PRO A 214 -14.08 -20.67 -18.13
CA PRO A 214 -14.52 -20.98 -19.50
C PRO A 214 -13.95 -19.99 -20.53
N VAL A 215 -13.38 -18.89 -20.02
CA VAL A 215 -12.90 -17.74 -20.76
C VAL A 215 -11.57 -18.00 -21.46
N CYS A 216 -10.74 -18.92 -20.96
CA CYS A 216 -9.41 -19.14 -21.52
C CYS A 216 -8.95 -20.58 -21.36
N SER A 217 -9.27 -21.42 -22.34
CA SER A 217 -8.80 -22.81 -22.40
C SER A 217 -7.28 -22.93 -22.62
N THR A 218 -6.63 -21.84 -23.02
CA THR A 218 -5.19 -21.76 -23.32
C THR A 218 -4.38 -21.02 -22.25
N CYS A 219 -5.01 -20.49 -21.21
CA CYS A 219 -4.29 -19.76 -20.17
C CYS A 219 -3.50 -20.75 -19.32
N HIS A 220 -2.20 -20.50 -19.18
CA HIS A 220 -1.35 -21.29 -18.31
C HIS A 220 -1.76 -21.09 -16.84
N SER A 221 -1.64 -22.16 -16.05
CA SER A 221 -1.66 -22.07 -14.60
C SER A 221 -0.74 -20.95 -14.14
N ALA A 222 -1.09 -20.27 -13.04
CA ALA A 222 -0.24 -19.25 -12.46
C ALA A 222 1.21 -19.78 -12.35
N PRO A 223 2.20 -19.11 -12.97
CA PRO A 223 3.58 -19.55 -12.90
C PRO A 223 4.05 -19.56 -11.45
N SER A 224 5.02 -20.42 -11.13
CA SER A 224 5.71 -20.36 -9.84
C SER A 224 6.31 -18.96 -9.63
N GLY A 225 6.56 -18.55 -8.39
CA GLY A 225 7.17 -17.24 -8.10
C GLY A 225 8.43 -16.94 -8.93
N PRO A 226 9.40 -17.87 -9.04
CA PRO A 226 10.59 -17.69 -9.88
C PRO A 226 10.28 -17.54 -11.37
N GLU A 227 9.35 -18.34 -11.90
CA GLU A 227 8.93 -18.27 -13.30
C GLU A 227 8.22 -16.94 -13.59
N TRP A 228 7.35 -16.50 -12.68
CA TRP A 228 6.69 -15.20 -12.75
C TRP A 228 7.71 -14.05 -12.81
N ALA A 229 8.69 -14.07 -11.89
CA ALA A 229 9.77 -13.10 -11.84
C ALA A 229 10.66 -13.13 -13.10
N HIS A 230 10.86 -14.31 -13.69
CA HIS A 230 11.57 -14.45 -14.95
C HIS A 230 10.79 -13.85 -16.13
N GLN A 231 9.51 -14.17 -16.27
CA GLN A 231 8.68 -13.68 -17.38
C GLN A 231 8.48 -12.16 -17.34
N ILE A 232 8.23 -11.57 -16.17
CA ILE A 232 8.09 -10.11 -16.05
C ILE A 232 9.37 -9.36 -16.44
N ARG A 233 10.56 -9.92 -16.17
CA ARG A 233 11.84 -9.32 -16.56
C ARG A 233 12.07 -9.32 -18.08
N ARG A 234 11.60 -10.37 -18.75
CA ARG A 234 11.66 -10.50 -20.21
C ARG A 234 10.70 -9.53 -20.93
N ALA A 235 9.67 -9.07 -20.23
CA ALA A 235 8.64 -8.20 -20.81
C ALA A 235 9.10 -6.75 -21.01
N VAL A 236 8.73 -6.16 -22.15
CA VAL A 236 8.82 -4.72 -22.40
C VAL A 236 7.72 -3.99 -21.66
N PHE A 237 6.47 -4.45 -21.79
CA PHE A 237 5.28 -3.80 -21.23
C PHE A 237 4.55 -4.70 -20.22
N CYS A 238 4.09 -4.10 -19.13
CA CYS A 238 3.34 -4.78 -18.08
C CYS A 238 2.06 -4.01 -17.79
N PRO A 239 0.89 -4.46 -18.30
CA PRO A 239 -0.39 -3.88 -17.94
C PRO A 239 -0.64 -3.95 -16.43
N VAL A 240 -0.80 -2.79 -15.80
CA VAL A 240 -1.13 -2.63 -14.38
C VAL A 240 -2.58 -2.15 -14.30
N LEU A 241 -3.51 -3.10 -14.24
CA LEU A 241 -4.94 -2.83 -14.35
C LEU A 241 -5.58 -2.45 -13.01
N PRO A 242 -6.63 -1.60 -13.03
CA PRO A 242 -7.45 -1.27 -11.88
C PRO A 242 -7.98 -2.47 -11.09
N GLY A 243 -8.37 -2.19 -9.85
CA GLY A 243 -8.93 -3.16 -8.90
C GLY A 243 -7.92 -3.69 -7.89
N ASP A 244 -6.62 -3.58 -8.17
CA ASP A 244 -5.61 -3.71 -7.13
C ASP A 244 -5.40 -2.28 -6.72
N ASN A 245 -5.62 -1.96 -5.44
CA ASN A 245 -5.14 -0.70 -4.92
C ASN A 245 -3.67 -0.63 -5.34
N THR A 246 -3.28 0.36 -6.11
CA THR A 246 -2.03 0.39 -6.91
C THR A 246 -0.77 0.68 -6.15
N PHE A 247 -0.95 1.03 -4.89
CA PHE A 247 0.04 0.85 -3.86
C PHE A 247 0.32 -0.62 -3.50
N ARG A 248 -0.39 -1.58 -4.11
CA ARG A 248 -0.11 -3.02 -4.01
C ARG A 248 0.93 -3.44 -5.05
N MET A 249 1.55 -4.56 -4.71
CA MET A 249 2.80 -5.12 -5.26
C MET A 249 3.01 -5.04 -6.78
N ARG A 250 1.99 -5.07 -7.64
CA ARG A 250 2.18 -5.26 -9.09
C ARG A 250 2.85 -4.11 -9.80
N LEU A 251 2.43 -2.87 -9.50
CA LEU A 251 3.06 -1.69 -10.09
C LEU A 251 4.55 -1.70 -9.75
N PHE A 252 4.86 -1.90 -8.47
CA PHE A 252 6.22 -1.98 -7.98
C PHE A 252 6.98 -3.17 -8.56
N HIS A 253 6.36 -4.33 -8.75
CA HIS A 253 7.05 -5.44 -9.41
C HIS A 253 7.35 -5.14 -10.89
N ALA A 254 6.44 -4.49 -11.62
CA ALA A 254 6.71 -4.09 -12.99
C ALA A 254 7.93 -3.15 -13.04
N VAL A 255 7.93 -2.12 -12.18
CA VAL A 255 9.05 -1.17 -12.06
C VAL A 255 10.34 -1.87 -11.64
N LEU A 256 10.33 -2.69 -10.59
CA LEU A 256 11.51 -3.42 -10.13
C LEU A 256 11.96 -4.53 -11.09
N ALA A 257 11.13 -4.94 -12.05
CA ALA A 257 11.52 -5.89 -13.09
C ALA A 257 12.03 -5.22 -14.38
N GLY A 258 12.11 -3.89 -14.42
CA GLY A 258 12.45 -3.17 -15.65
C GLY A 258 11.31 -3.15 -16.67
N CYS A 259 10.10 -3.57 -16.31
CA CYS A 259 8.98 -3.67 -17.23
C CYS A 259 8.17 -2.37 -17.23
N LEU A 260 7.97 -1.74 -18.39
CA LEU A 260 7.25 -0.47 -18.49
C LEU A 260 5.80 -0.67 -18.05
N PRO A 261 5.35 0.00 -16.96
CA PRO A 261 3.96 -0.09 -16.54
C PRO A 261 3.05 0.50 -17.62
N VAL A 262 1.99 -0.23 -17.99
CA VAL A 262 0.92 0.27 -18.85
C VAL A 262 -0.32 0.45 -18.00
N VAL A 263 -0.74 1.70 -17.83
CA VAL A 263 -1.77 2.09 -16.87
C VAL A 263 -2.96 2.75 -17.58
N ILE A 264 -4.12 2.63 -16.96
CA ILE A 264 -5.32 3.34 -17.41
C ILE A 264 -5.27 4.76 -16.88
N LEU A 265 -5.40 5.77 -17.73
CA LEU A 265 -5.51 7.16 -17.29
C LEU A 265 -6.98 7.60 -17.28
N PHE A 266 -7.55 7.72 -16.09
CA PHE A 266 -8.93 8.18 -15.89
C PHE A 266 -9.02 9.71 -15.89
N PRO A 267 -10.22 10.28 -16.16
CA PRO A 267 -10.52 11.67 -15.89
C PRO A 267 -10.12 12.07 -14.46
N GLY A 268 -9.48 13.22 -14.32
CA GLY A 268 -8.91 13.69 -13.05
C GLY A 268 -7.44 13.28 -12.83
N GLY A 269 -6.86 12.50 -13.75
CA GLY A 269 -5.43 12.17 -13.71
C GLY A 269 -5.08 10.97 -12.83
N SER A 270 -6.08 10.21 -12.38
CA SER A 270 -5.96 8.97 -11.60
C SER A 270 -5.62 7.79 -12.49
N TRP A 271 -4.88 6.83 -11.94
CA TRP A 271 -4.58 5.56 -12.62
C TRP A 271 -5.51 4.41 -12.23
N TYR A 272 -6.43 4.64 -11.28
CA TYR A 272 -7.05 3.54 -10.53
C TYR A 272 -8.54 3.48 -10.70
N ARG A 273 -9.14 4.66 -10.76
CA ARG A 273 -10.58 4.83 -10.90
C ARG A 273 -10.90 6.21 -11.43
N ASN A 274 -12.07 6.31 -12.02
CA ASN A 274 -12.65 7.58 -12.42
C ASN A 274 -12.77 8.51 -11.20
N GLN A 275 -12.37 9.77 -11.36
CA GLN A 275 -12.38 10.77 -10.27
C GLN A 275 -11.54 10.35 -9.05
N GLY A 276 -10.58 9.43 -9.22
CA GLY A 276 -9.62 9.13 -8.18
C GLY A 276 -8.59 10.26 -7.97
N PRO A 277 -7.76 10.16 -6.93
CA PRO A 277 -6.65 11.06 -6.70
C PRO A 277 -5.67 10.96 -7.86
N PRO A 278 -5.03 12.08 -8.24
CA PRO A 278 -4.02 12.05 -9.27
C PRO A 278 -2.80 11.23 -8.81
N VAL A 279 -1.99 10.79 -9.77
CA VAL A 279 -0.81 9.92 -9.57
C VAL A 279 0.13 10.47 -8.50
N GLU A 280 0.35 11.77 -8.53
CA GLU A 280 1.27 12.51 -7.66
C GLU A 280 0.85 12.46 -6.20
N TRP A 281 -0.43 12.17 -5.93
CA TRP A 281 -0.98 12.06 -4.59
C TRP A 281 -1.03 10.61 -4.13
N SER A 282 -0.71 9.66 -5.01
CA SER A 282 -1.04 8.25 -4.83
C SER A 282 0.13 7.31 -4.83
N LEU A 283 1.29 7.80 -5.25
CA LEU A 283 2.51 7.02 -5.37
C LEU A 283 3.63 7.69 -4.58
N PRO A 284 4.59 6.90 -4.08
CA PRO A 284 5.67 7.42 -3.25
C PRO A 284 6.60 8.34 -4.05
N PHE A 285 7.14 9.33 -3.35
CA PHE A 285 8.20 10.23 -3.82
C PHE A 285 7.87 11.00 -5.11
N PRO A 286 6.72 11.68 -5.23
CA PRO A 286 6.33 12.37 -6.46
C PRO A 286 7.32 13.46 -6.91
N GLY A 287 8.13 14.01 -6.00
CA GLY A 287 9.21 14.96 -6.33
C GLY A 287 10.52 14.32 -6.82
N ARG A 288 10.67 13.01 -6.67
CA ARG A 288 11.91 12.27 -7.02
C ARG A 288 11.71 11.20 -8.08
N VAL A 289 10.49 10.70 -8.23
CA VAL A 289 10.13 9.64 -9.16
C VAL A 289 9.17 10.22 -10.20
N ASP A 290 9.65 10.33 -11.44
CA ASP A 290 8.82 10.74 -12.59
C ASP A 290 7.96 9.57 -13.08
N TRP A 291 6.91 9.28 -12.30
CA TRP A 291 5.98 8.16 -12.53
C TRP A 291 5.38 8.16 -13.94
N ARG A 292 4.95 9.33 -14.42
CA ARG A 292 4.36 9.49 -15.76
C ARG A 292 5.41 9.41 -16.87
N GLY A 293 6.63 9.89 -16.59
CA GLY A 293 7.73 9.89 -17.54
C GLY A 293 8.13 8.51 -18.03
N PHE A 294 8.06 7.48 -17.16
CA PHE A 294 8.34 6.09 -17.54
C PHE A 294 7.11 5.22 -17.80
N SER A 295 5.92 5.56 -17.28
CA SER A 295 4.71 4.74 -17.47
C SER A 295 3.97 5.07 -18.76
N VAL A 296 3.44 4.07 -19.46
CA VAL A 296 2.59 4.29 -20.62
C VAL A 296 1.14 4.49 -20.17
N GLU A 297 0.67 5.73 -20.26
CA GLU A 297 -0.69 6.10 -19.90
C GLU A 297 -1.63 5.97 -21.11
N LEU A 298 -2.70 5.18 -20.95
CA LEU A 298 -3.74 5.04 -21.96
C LEU A 298 -5.05 5.64 -21.44
N PRO A 299 -5.51 6.78 -22.00
CA PRO A 299 -6.74 7.42 -21.56
C PRO A 299 -7.94 6.48 -21.64
N PHE A 300 -8.78 6.52 -20.62
CA PHE A 300 -10.05 5.80 -20.55
C PHE A 300 -11.09 6.66 -19.84
N ASP A 301 -12.14 7.02 -20.55
CA ASP A 301 -13.26 7.75 -19.99
C ASP A 301 -14.50 6.85 -19.99
N PRO A 302 -14.90 6.29 -18.82
CA PRO A 302 -16.02 5.36 -18.75
C PRO A 302 -17.36 5.99 -19.18
N SER A 303 -17.45 7.32 -19.27
CA SER A 303 -18.64 8.00 -19.81
C SER A 303 -18.69 8.00 -21.34
N LYS A 304 -17.55 7.81 -22.02
CA LYS A 304 -17.43 7.89 -23.48
C LYS A 304 -17.25 6.55 -24.15
N GLU A 305 -16.78 5.54 -23.42
CA GLU A 305 -16.43 4.25 -24.00
C GLU A 305 -16.52 3.09 -23.01
N ALA A 306 -16.89 1.92 -23.54
CA ALA A 306 -16.82 0.67 -22.80
C ALA A 306 -15.37 0.18 -22.70
N LEU A 307 -15.04 -0.47 -21.59
CA LEU A 307 -13.68 -0.95 -21.34
C LEU A 307 -13.20 -1.97 -22.39
N GLY A 308 -14.08 -2.83 -22.92
CA GLY A 308 -13.70 -3.77 -23.98
C GLY A 308 -13.25 -3.09 -25.27
N VAL A 309 -13.69 -1.84 -25.52
CA VAL A 309 -13.17 -1.02 -26.63
C VAL A 309 -11.76 -0.51 -26.29
N TRP A 310 -11.54 -0.10 -25.03
CA TRP A 310 -10.21 0.25 -24.52
C TRP A 310 -9.23 -0.93 -24.55
N ALA A 311 -9.67 -2.13 -24.17
CA ALA A 311 -8.84 -3.33 -24.21
C ALA A 311 -8.34 -3.64 -25.62
N LYS A 312 -9.20 -3.49 -26.63
CA LYS A 312 -8.85 -3.73 -28.05
C LYS A 312 -7.80 -2.78 -28.60
N ARG A 313 -7.71 -1.55 -28.07
CA ARG A 313 -6.69 -0.57 -28.50
C ARG A 313 -5.37 -0.67 -27.75
N LEU A 314 -5.32 -1.39 -26.62
CA LEU A 314 -4.12 -1.54 -25.79
C LEU A 314 -2.91 -1.96 -26.62
N VAL A 315 -2.95 -3.13 -27.24
CA VAL A 315 -1.83 -3.68 -28.02
C VAL A 315 -1.51 -2.83 -29.27
N PRO A 316 -2.49 -2.43 -30.11
CA PRO A 316 -2.22 -1.55 -31.24
C PRO A 316 -1.52 -0.24 -30.86
N THR A 317 -1.88 0.36 -29.71
CA THR A 317 -1.27 1.62 -29.26
C THR A 317 0.19 1.38 -28.82
N LEU A 318 0.45 0.30 -28.10
CA LEU A 318 1.81 -0.07 -27.68
C LEU A 318 2.73 -0.38 -28.88
N LEU A 319 2.19 -1.02 -29.92
CA LEU A 319 2.94 -1.31 -31.16
C LEU A 319 3.29 -0.06 -31.96
N GLN A 320 2.60 1.07 -31.73
CA GLN A 320 2.87 2.35 -32.38
C GLN A 320 3.92 3.19 -31.63
N LEU A 321 4.30 2.80 -30.40
CA LEU A 321 5.36 3.49 -29.67
C LEU A 321 6.70 3.27 -30.35
N ASP A 322 7.42 4.36 -30.57
CA ASP A 322 8.74 4.28 -31.18
C ASP A 322 9.76 3.67 -30.21
N ALA A 323 10.75 2.96 -30.74
CA ALA A 323 11.75 2.27 -29.92
C ALA A 323 12.61 3.25 -29.09
N LYS A 324 12.79 4.49 -29.56
CA LYS A 324 13.58 5.50 -28.86
C LYS A 324 12.86 5.98 -27.59
N GLU A 325 11.55 6.14 -27.66
CA GLU A 325 10.67 6.50 -26.56
C GLU A 325 10.58 5.35 -25.55
N ILE A 326 10.47 4.10 -26.03
CA ILE A 326 10.54 2.93 -25.15
C ILE A 326 11.87 2.91 -24.37
N HIS A 327 13.01 3.10 -25.04
CA HIS A 327 14.31 3.16 -24.38
C HIS A 327 14.44 4.35 -23.42
N ARG A 328 13.90 5.52 -23.78
CA ARG A 328 13.88 6.70 -22.90
C ARG A 328 13.10 6.40 -21.61
N ARG A 329 11.92 5.79 -21.72
CA ARG A 329 11.09 5.39 -20.57
C ARG A 329 11.79 4.35 -19.70
N GLN A 330 12.46 3.37 -20.32
CA GLN A 330 13.22 2.35 -19.61
C GLN A 330 14.40 2.95 -18.83
N ALA A 331 15.08 3.94 -19.38
CA ALA A 331 16.15 4.66 -18.69
C ALA A 331 15.62 5.39 -17.43
N LEU A 332 14.51 6.11 -17.55
CA LEU A 332 13.85 6.76 -16.41
C LEU A 332 13.39 5.74 -15.36
N LEU A 333 12.83 4.61 -15.80
CA LEU A 333 12.42 3.53 -14.91
C LEU A 333 13.62 2.94 -14.14
N ALA A 334 14.76 2.72 -14.79
CA ALA A 334 15.97 2.23 -14.14
C ALA A 334 16.53 3.20 -13.09
N GLU A 335 16.34 4.51 -13.29
CA GLU A 335 16.72 5.53 -12.32
C GLU A 335 15.75 5.59 -11.13
N ALA A 336 14.46 5.36 -11.37
CA ALA A 336 13.43 5.32 -10.33
C ALA A 336 13.46 4.04 -9.48
N ALA A 337 13.73 2.88 -10.07
CA ALA A 337 13.58 1.57 -9.42
C ALA A 337 14.36 1.42 -8.08
N PRO A 338 15.62 1.88 -7.94
CA PRO A 338 16.33 1.84 -6.66
C PRO A 338 15.58 2.53 -5.52
N LEU A 339 14.96 3.68 -5.80
CA LEU A 339 14.22 4.47 -4.81
C LEU A 339 12.91 3.82 -4.37
N LEU A 340 12.50 2.70 -5.00
CA LEU A 340 11.26 1.99 -4.69
C LEU A 340 11.52 0.64 -4.02
N ARG A 341 12.77 0.37 -3.64
CA ARG A 341 13.20 -0.84 -2.94
C ARG A 341 13.97 -0.45 -1.68
N PHE A 342 13.84 -1.25 -0.62
CA PHE A 342 14.71 -1.13 0.55
C PHE A 342 16.03 -1.88 0.32
N ASP A 343 17.15 -1.17 0.36
CA ASP A 343 18.51 -1.72 0.25
C ASP A 343 19.18 -1.71 1.63
N PHE A 344 19.17 -2.86 2.32
CA PHE A 344 19.80 -3.02 3.63
C PHE A 344 21.32 -3.01 3.60
N GLN A 345 21.92 -3.21 2.43
CA GLN A 345 23.37 -3.20 2.29
C GLN A 345 23.92 -1.78 2.08
N GLY A 346 23.04 -0.80 1.83
CA GLY A 346 23.43 0.60 1.69
C GLY A 346 24.30 0.88 0.47
N HIS A 347 24.16 0.11 -0.61
CA HIS A 347 24.97 0.28 -1.81
C HIS A 347 24.61 1.55 -2.60
N ARG A 348 23.37 2.02 -2.46
CA ARG A 348 22.82 3.18 -3.18
C ARG A 348 21.66 3.81 -2.43
N PRO A 349 21.28 5.05 -2.78
CA PRO A 349 20.00 5.63 -2.35
C PRO A 349 18.84 4.71 -2.72
N ASP A 350 17.92 4.57 -1.78
CA ASP A 350 16.85 3.58 -1.82
C ASP A 350 15.53 4.15 -1.27
N ALA A 351 14.50 3.32 -1.10
CA ALA A 351 13.21 3.76 -0.55
C ALA A 351 13.29 4.43 0.82
N PHE A 352 14.15 3.90 1.70
CA PHE A 352 14.36 4.50 3.02
C PHE A 352 15.03 5.88 2.92
N THR A 353 16.05 5.99 2.08
CA THR A 353 16.70 7.27 1.78
C THR A 353 15.69 8.29 1.26
N ALA A 354 14.81 7.88 0.35
CA ALA A 354 13.77 8.76 -0.20
C ALA A 354 12.73 9.20 0.83
N LEU A 355 12.36 8.34 1.76
CA LEU A 355 11.50 8.72 2.89
C LEU A 355 12.17 9.73 3.82
N LEU A 356 13.46 9.54 4.13
CA LEU A 356 14.20 10.48 4.98
C LEU A 356 14.38 11.83 4.31
N ASP A 357 14.68 11.86 3.01
CA ASP A 357 14.77 13.11 2.25
C ASP A 357 13.43 13.85 2.28
N GLU A 358 12.31 13.17 2.01
CA GLU A 358 10.97 13.77 2.08
C GLU A 358 10.61 14.26 3.50
N LEU A 359 11.02 13.54 4.55
CA LEU A 359 10.89 14.01 5.94
C LEU A 359 11.75 15.25 6.20
N SER A 360 12.97 15.31 5.67
CA SER A 360 13.90 16.42 5.91
C SER A 360 13.46 17.73 5.26
N GLU A 361 12.72 17.64 4.14
CA GLU A 361 12.19 18.80 3.42
C GLU A 361 10.95 19.42 4.08
N ARG A 362 10.35 18.76 5.08
CA ARG A 362 9.13 19.22 5.72
C ARG A 362 9.37 20.29 6.78
N PRO A 363 8.48 21.28 6.91
CA PRO A 363 8.58 22.28 7.96
C PRO A 363 8.42 21.65 9.35
N LEU A 364 9.30 22.02 10.27
CA LEU A 364 9.22 21.62 11.68
C LEU A 364 8.27 22.51 12.51
N GLU A 365 7.84 23.64 11.96
CA GLU A 365 6.93 24.57 12.62
C GLU A 365 5.49 24.02 12.69
N PRO A 366 4.73 24.35 13.75
CA PRO A 366 3.38 23.85 13.92
C PRO A 366 2.49 24.31 12.77
N ALA A 367 1.97 23.33 12.03
CA ALA A 367 1.01 23.58 10.98
C ALA A 367 -0.38 23.83 11.60
N ARG A 368 -1.15 24.75 11.01
CA ARG A 368 -2.59 24.75 11.26
C ARG A 368 -3.17 23.49 10.63
N LEU A 369 -3.92 22.70 11.40
CA LEU A 369 -4.56 21.49 10.88
C LEU A 369 -5.91 21.84 10.24
N ASP A 370 -6.18 21.22 9.10
CA ASP A 370 -7.47 21.21 8.43
C ASP A 370 -7.94 19.76 8.30
N CYS A 371 -8.96 19.40 9.08
CA CYS A 371 -9.52 18.07 9.06
C CYS A 371 -10.81 18.08 8.23
N PHE A 372 -10.94 17.11 7.34
CA PHE A 372 -12.07 16.98 6.43
C PHE A 372 -12.37 15.52 6.13
N ASP A 373 -13.53 15.28 5.53
CA ASP A 373 -13.86 13.99 4.93
C ASP A 373 -13.22 13.92 3.53
N PRO A 374 -12.27 13.00 3.30
CA PRO A 374 -11.60 12.89 2.00
C PRO A 374 -12.56 12.71 0.82
N ARG A 375 -13.72 12.12 1.05
CA ARG A 375 -14.72 11.85 -0.01
C ARG A 375 -15.31 13.12 -0.57
N GLU A 376 -15.55 14.12 0.28
CA GLU A 376 -16.03 15.44 -0.15
C GLU A 376 -14.99 16.13 -1.04
N ARG A 377 -13.70 15.96 -0.74
CA ARG A 377 -12.61 16.58 -1.50
C ARG A 377 -12.42 15.96 -2.88
N PHE A 378 -12.59 14.65 -3.00
CA PHE A 378 -12.45 13.94 -4.28
C PHE A 378 -13.74 13.92 -5.11
N ASP A 379 -14.79 14.62 -4.67
CA ASP A 379 -16.12 14.62 -5.31
C ASP A 379 -16.64 13.18 -5.52
N THR A 380 -16.36 12.31 -4.55
CA THR A 380 -16.80 10.92 -4.58
C THR A 380 -18.11 10.89 -3.82
N GLU A 381 -19.22 10.97 -4.54
CA GLU A 381 -20.55 10.86 -3.93
C GLU A 381 -20.67 9.53 -3.17
N ARG A 382 -21.38 9.51 -2.02
CA ARG A 382 -21.79 8.25 -1.37
C ARG A 382 -22.56 7.42 -2.39
N CYS A 383 -21.89 6.49 -3.06
CA CYS A 383 -22.49 5.51 -3.97
C CYS A 383 -23.74 6.02 -4.70
N LEU A 384 -23.60 6.91 -5.69
CA LEU A 384 -24.73 7.26 -6.58
C LEU A 384 -25.40 6.04 -7.23
N SER A 385 -24.68 4.91 -7.31
CA SER A 385 -25.18 3.65 -7.84
C SER A 385 -26.01 2.83 -6.84
N GLY A 386 -26.02 3.18 -5.55
CA GLY A 386 -26.61 2.35 -4.48
C GLY A 386 -25.93 0.98 -4.31
N ALA A 387 -24.82 0.71 -5.01
CA ALA A 387 -24.12 -0.56 -4.96
C ALA A 387 -23.16 -0.57 -3.76
N GLU A 388 -23.51 -1.30 -2.70
CA GLU A 388 -22.76 -1.41 -1.44
C GLU A 388 -21.24 -1.68 -1.62
N SER A 389 -20.85 -2.33 -2.71
CA SER A 389 -19.44 -2.64 -3.03
C SER A 389 -18.58 -1.42 -3.35
N VAL A 390 -19.13 -0.34 -3.94
CA VAL A 390 -18.34 0.84 -4.35
C VAL A 390 -18.10 1.80 -3.18
N ALA A 391 -19.10 1.96 -2.29
CA ALA A 391 -18.95 2.76 -1.07
C ALA A 391 -17.91 2.17 -0.11
N ARG A 392 -17.79 0.85 -0.07
CA ARG A 392 -16.79 0.16 0.72
C ARG A 392 -15.37 0.42 0.19
N GLU A 393 -15.18 0.34 -1.12
CA GLU A 393 -13.88 0.59 -1.76
C GLU A 393 -13.41 2.04 -1.55
N GLU A 394 -14.32 3.01 -1.51
CA GLU A 394 -14.01 4.40 -1.18
C GLU A 394 -13.48 4.58 0.24
N VAL A 395 -14.18 4.01 1.22
CA VAL A 395 -13.73 4.08 2.62
C VAL A 395 -12.39 3.38 2.79
N GLU A 396 -12.18 2.24 2.13
CA GLU A 396 -10.90 1.51 2.12
C GLU A 396 -9.75 2.34 1.52
N ILE A 397 -10.01 3.21 0.54
CA ILE A 397 -8.93 3.97 -0.12
C ILE A 397 -8.55 5.23 0.68
N TYR A 398 -9.53 6.02 1.13
CA TYR A 398 -9.24 7.35 1.68
C TYR A 398 -9.39 7.45 3.19
N GLY A 399 -9.96 6.44 3.84
CA GLY A 399 -10.39 6.57 5.21
C GLY A 399 -11.63 7.44 5.37
N VAL A 400 -11.98 7.67 6.64
CA VAL A 400 -13.21 8.37 7.03
C VAL A 400 -12.93 9.84 7.32
N VAL A 401 -11.76 10.14 7.86
CA VAL A 401 -11.33 11.48 8.24
C VAL A 401 -9.84 11.61 7.95
N ALA A 402 -9.44 12.72 7.36
CA ALA A 402 -8.04 13.09 7.21
C ALA A 402 -7.78 14.46 7.83
N CYS A 403 -6.64 14.61 8.50
CA CYS A 403 -6.19 15.88 9.06
C CYS A 403 -4.89 16.31 8.37
N CYS A 404 -4.96 17.40 7.59
CA CYS A 404 -3.86 17.86 6.77
C CYS A 404 -3.20 19.11 7.35
N PRO A 405 -1.86 19.18 7.39
CA PRO A 405 -1.17 20.40 7.77
C PRO A 405 -1.31 21.46 6.67
N LYS A 406 -1.70 22.69 7.04
CA LYS A 406 -1.60 23.88 6.20
C LYS A 406 -0.28 24.59 6.49
N TRP A 407 0.66 24.48 5.57
CA TRP A 407 1.93 25.20 5.62
C TRP A 407 1.89 26.43 4.71
N GLY A 408 2.15 27.61 5.27
CA GLY A 408 2.69 28.76 4.54
C GLY A 408 1.87 29.35 3.38
N GLN A 409 0.69 28.86 3.05
CA GLN A 409 -0.19 29.60 2.14
C GLN A 409 -0.76 30.78 2.91
N GLU A 410 -0.23 31.98 2.64
CA GLU A 410 -0.99 33.20 2.91
C GLU A 410 -2.40 32.98 2.38
N PRO A 411 -3.44 33.20 3.20
CA PRO A 411 -4.80 32.96 2.78
C PRO A 411 -5.01 33.74 1.49
N ALA A 412 -5.19 33.04 0.36
CA ALA A 412 -5.54 33.67 -0.89
C ALA A 412 -6.77 34.54 -0.59
N GLU A 413 -6.60 35.85 -0.64
CA GLU A 413 -7.62 36.84 -0.28
C GLU A 413 -8.88 36.56 -1.13
N GLY A 414 -9.85 35.86 -0.56
CA GLY A 414 -11.12 35.58 -1.25
C GLY A 414 -11.80 34.24 -0.95
N ASN A 415 -11.08 33.19 -0.55
CA ASN A 415 -11.69 31.87 -0.35
C ASN A 415 -12.01 31.57 1.13
N ARG A 416 -13.14 32.10 1.62
CA ARG A 416 -13.75 31.71 2.91
C ARG A 416 -14.43 30.33 2.80
N TRP A 417 -13.65 29.26 2.76
CA TRP A 417 -14.18 27.94 3.13
C TRP A 417 -14.06 27.81 4.65
N ASN A 418 -15.15 28.10 5.36
CA ASN A 418 -15.25 27.87 6.80
C ASN A 418 -15.57 26.38 7.05
N SER A 419 -14.57 25.51 7.03
CA SER A 419 -14.67 24.15 7.53
C SER A 419 -14.07 24.07 8.94
N SER A 420 -14.86 24.41 9.96
CA SER A 420 -14.48 24.12 11.35
C SER A 420 -14.89 22.69 11.70
N CYS A 421 -13.98 21.73 11.56
CA CYS A 421 -14.17 20.39 12.11
C CYS A 421 -13.92 20.46 13.63
N ASN A 422 -14.99 20.35 14.42
CA ASN A 422 -14.89 20.29 15.88
C ASN A 422 -14.60 18.83 16.29
N LEU A 423 -13.33 18.52 16.56
CA LEU A 423 -12.83 17.17 16.88
C LEU A 423 -13.25 16.67 18.29
N GLY A 424 -14.12 17.40 19.00
CA GLY A 424 -14.49 17.11 20.39
C GLY A 424 -15.77 16.31 20.60
N VAL A 425 -16.51 15.91 19.56
CA VAL A 425 -17.79 15.21 19.73
C VAL A 425 -17.84 13.95 18.88
N GLU A 426 -18.08 12.84 19.56
CA GLU A 426 -18.33 11.49 19.05
C GLU A 426 -18.92 11.46 17.63
N GLY A 427 -18.06 11.28 16.62
CA GLY A 427 -18.30 10.67 15.30
C GLY A 427 -19.68 10.76 14.61
N VAL A 428 -20.49 11.81 14.82
CA VAL A 428 -21.79 11.97 14.17
C VAL A 428 -21.87 13.33 13.51
N CYS A 429 -21.78 13.34 12.18
CA CYS A 429 -22.13 14.51 11.37
C CYS A 429 -23.65 14.54 11.19
N ALA A 430 -24.36 15.20 12.09
CA ALA A 430 -25.69 15.78 11.84
C ALA A 430 -26.02 16.83 12.91
N SER A 431 -26.34 18.06 12.48
CA SER A 431 -26.91 19.09 13.34
C SER A 431 -28.39 18.82 13.59
N PHE A 432 -28.77 18.54 14.84
CA PHE A 432 -30.11 18.86 15.35
C PHE A 432 -29.99 19.31 16.81
N VAL A 433 -30.67 20.41 17.11
CA VAL A 433 -30.71 21.11 18.40
C VAL A 433 -31.21 20.15 19.49
N PRO A 434 -30.52 20.01 20.65
CA PRO A 434 -31.04 19.20 21.74
C PRO A 434 -32.12 20.00 22.49
N SER A 435 -33.34 19.48 22.50
CA SER A 435 -34.29 19.78 23.57
C SER A 435 -33.85 19.02 24.83
N GLU A 436 -33.74 19.75 25.94
CA GLU A 436 -33.51 19.20 27.27
C GLU A 436 -34.63 18.21 27.63
N GLU A 437 -34.30 16.92 27.71
CA GLU A 437 -35.00 15.98 28.58
C GLU A 437 -34.11 14.77 28.90
N GLU A 438 -34.21 14.31 30.14
CA GLU A 438 -33.27 13.48 30.89
C GLU A 438 -33.04 12.08 30.30
N ALA A 439 -31.78 11.63 30.30
CA ALA A 439 -31.42 10.22 30.12
C ALA A 439 -30.54 9.73 31.28
N PRO A 440 -30.71 8.49 31.75
CA PRO A 440 -30.25 8.04 33.06
C PRO A 440 -28.76 7.69 33.09
N ALA A 441 -28.18 7.84 34.28
CA ALA A 441 -26.79 7.51 34.59
C ALA A 441 -26.45 6.06 34.20
N PHE A 442 -25.48 5.90 33.29
CA PHE A 442 -24.90 4.62 32.92
C PHE A 442 -23.71 4.33 33.86
N ASP A 443 -23.97 3.57 34.92
CA ASP A 443 -22.93 2.98 35.78
C ASP A 443 -22.36 1.73 35.08
N GLY A 444 -21.20 1.90 34.46
CA GLY A 444 -20.54 0.88 33.65
C GLY A 444 -19.03 0.88 33.82
N GLY A 445 -18.54 1.07 35.05
CA GLY A 445 -17.13 0.97 35.40
C GLY A 445 -16.59 -0.46 35.23
N ARG A 446 -16.29 -0.89 34.00
CA ARG A 446 -15.42 -2.05 33.77
C ARG A 446 -13.99 -1.65 34.10
N ARG A 447 -13.55 -2.05 35.30
CA ARG A 447 -12.15 -1.97 35.73
C ARG A 447 -11.24 -2.54 34.64
N TYR A 448 -10.33 -1.69 34.19
CA TYR A 448 -9.26 -1.99 33.26
C TYR A 448 -8.34 -3.07 33.86
N ASP A 449 -8.23 -4.22 33.20
CA ASP A 449 -7.55 -5.41 33.70
C ASP A 449 -6.01 -5.27 33.63
N PRO A 450 -5.29 -5.29 34.77
CA PRO A 450 -3.83 -5.28 34.82
C PRO A 450 -3.16 -6.46 34.09
N ALA A 451 -3.85 -7.59 33.92
CA ALA A 451 -3.32 -8.77 33.21
C ALA A 451 -3.05 -8.48 31.72
N ARG A 452 -3.81 -7.57 31.12
CA ARG A 452 -3.66 -7.20 29.70
C ARG A 452 -2.38 -6.39 29.44
N ARG A 453 -1.96 -5.52 30.38
CA ARG A 453 -0.65 -4.83 30.33
C ARG A 453 0.51 -5.81 30.48
N HIS A 454 0.37 -6.82 31.33
CA HIS A 454 1.40 -7.83 31.54
C HIS A 454 1.62 -8.69 30.28
N ASN A 455 0.55 -9.05 29.58
CA ASN A 455 0.63 -9.86 28.36
C ASN A 455 1.22 -9.08 27.18
N LEU A 456 0.84 -7.82 26.97
CA LEU A 456 1.40 -6.99 25.90
C LEU A 456 2.90 -6.73 26.11
N ARG A 457 3.31 -6.45 27.35
CA ARG A 457 4.72 -6.25 27.70
C ARG A 457 5.54 -7.52 27.48
N LYS A 458 5.04 -8.69 27.93
CA LYS A 458 5.69 -9.98 27.66
C LYS A 458 5.78 -10.32 26.18
N HIS A 459 4.75 -9.96 25.40
CA HIS A 459 4.73 -10.22 23.95
C HIS A 459 5.76 -9.36 23.20
N LEU A 460 5.85 -8.08 23.53
CA LEU A 460 6.87 -7.19 22.98
C LEU A 460 8.27 -7.57 23.47
N GLU A 461 8.43 -7.92 24.75
CA GLU A 461 9.70 -8.44 25.29
C GLU A 461 10.11 -9.75 24.61
N ALA A 462 9.18 -10.64 24.27
CA ALA A 462 9.44 -11.88 23.50
C ALA A 462 9.77 -11.63 22.02
N MET A 463 9.24 -10.57 21.42
CA MET A 463 9.62 -10.15 20.06
C MET A 463 11.05 -9.60 19.99
N PHE A 464 11.53 -8.94 21.06
CA PHE A 464 12.79 -8.17 21.03
C PHE A 464 13.95 -8.77 21.85
N ARG A 465 13.72 -9.80 22.69
CA ARG A 465 14.80 -10.55 23.37
C ARG A 465 14.80 -12.01 22.94
N ASP A 466 15.77 -12.37 22.10
CA ASP A 466 16.24 -13.72 21.81
C ASP A 466 15.18 -14.76 21.39
N ARG A 467 15.01 -14.91 20.06
CA ARG A 467 14.15 -15.87 19.35
C ARG A 467 14.05 -17.26 20.01
N ARG A 468 12.82 -17.77 20.23
CA ARG A 468 12.38 -19.14 19.88
C ARG A 468 10.88 -19.16 19.50
N SER A 469 10.63 -19.54 18.25
CA SER A 469 9.38 -19.95 17.55
C SER A 469 8.02 -19.29 17.87
N PHE A 470 7.31 -18.96 16.79
CA PHE A 470 5.97 -18.36 16.74
C PHE A 470 4.80 -19.29 17.17
N ASP A 471 5.05 -20.58 17.38
CA ASP A 471 4.00 -21.61 17.33
C ASP A 471 3.37 -22.03 18.69
N GLU A 472 3.78 -21.49 19.83
CA GLU A 472 3.36 -22.08 21.13
C GLU A 472 2.16 -21.44 21.83
N VAL A 473 1.54 -20.35 21.35
CA VAL A 473 0.39 -19.76 22.08
C VAL A 473 -0.68 -19.16 21.17
N LEU A 474 -1.43 -20.01 20.47
CA LEU A 474 -2.83 -19.71 20.13
C LEU A 474 -3.65 -21.00 20.24
N LEU A 475 -4.51 -21.08 21.25
CA LEU A 475 -5.59 -22.06 21.27
C LEU A 475 -6.61 -21.65 20.21
N GLU A 476 -6.75 -22.48 19.16
CA GLU A 476 -7.57 -22.24 17.96
C GLU A 476 -9.10 -22.15 18.21
N ASP A 477 -9.58 -22.35 19.43
CA ASP A 477 -11.01 -22.65 19.65
C ASP A 477 -11.90 -21.47 20.09
N GLN A 478 -11.55 -20.21 19.79
CA GLN A 478 -12.45 -19.07 20.06
C GLN A 478 -12.55 -18.03 18.94
N VAL A 479 -12.65 -18.42 17.67
CA VAL A 479 -13.09 -17.46 16.64
C VAL A 479 -13.86 -18.16 15.51
N CYS A 480 -15.19 -18.04 15.52
CA CYS A 480 -16.08 -17.79 14.37
C CYS A 480 -17.54 -18.10 14.74
N MET A 481 -18.25 -17.09 15.24
CA MET A 481 -19.66 -16.87 14.93
C MET A 481 -19.80 -15.50 14.28
#